data_AF-A0A3D4H0J1-F1
#
_entry.id   AF-A0A3D4H0J1-F1
#
_cell.length_a   1.000
_cell.length_b   1.000
_cell.length_c   1.000
_cell.angle_alpha   90.00
_cell.angle_beta   90.00
_cell.angle_gamma   90.00
#
_symmetry.space_group_name_H-M   'P 1'
#
loop_
_entity.id
_entity.type
_entity.pdbx_description
1 polymer ?
#
loop_
_entity_poly.entity_id
_entity_poly.type
_entity_poly.pdbx_seq_one_letter_code
_entity_poly.pdbx_strand_id
1 'polypeptide(L)'
;MEDLSKLYAEAMHRISLGQLGLAFLFILGGLVIRKVTLYLFGRYVRSAAKRSETDVDDLLVDAVGKPAGAAILLVALYFAVQSFSLADRAAMWSQTAFSILISVGVAWLMLRLVNVLTHLLHGWAQKTDTALDDQLVPLVNRAAKIVVGLLGGLMILQNMGYSISGLIAGLGVGGLAVALAAQKTLADLFGSVMLLTDRPFLTGDWIKSPDAGIEGVVERIGFRSTRIRTFEKTLISVPNSRLADFIIDNIAQRPMRRVWITVGITYGTTA
;
A
#
# COMPACT_ATOMS: atom_id res chain seq x y z
N MET A 1 17.48 -51.33 0.59
CA MET A 1 17.93 -50.56 1.77
C MET A 1 19.44 -50.58 1.93
N GLU A 2 20.15 -51.64 1.53
CA GLU A 2 21.64 -51.71 1.57
C GLU A 2 22.37 -50.69 0.66
N ASP A 3 21.75 -50.25 -0.44
CA ASP A 3 22.35 -49.24 -1.33
C ASP A 3 22.39 -47.83 -0.72
N LEU A 4 21.40 -47.48 0.12
CA LEU A 4 21.36 -46.18 0.80
C LEU A 4 22.44 -46.05 1.88
N SER A 5 22.73 -47.15 2.59
CA SER A 5 23.82 -47.19 3.57
C SER A 5 25.21 -47.13 2.94
N LYS A 6 25.39 -47.73 1.75
CA LYS A 6 26.65 -47.64 1.00
C LYS A 6 26.87 -46.24 0.41
N LEU A 7 25.81 -45.61 -0.09
CA LEU A 7 25.84 -44.22 -0.57
C LEU A 7 26.13 -43.22 0.57
N TYR A 8 25.61 -43.47 1.78
CA TYR A 8 25.91 -42.68 2.98
C TYR A 8 27.36 -42.87 3.45
N ALA A 9 27.88 -44.11 3.41
CA ALA A 9 29.24 -44.42 3.82
C ALA A 9 30.29 -43.82 2.86
N GLU A 10 30.05 -43.85 1.55
CA GLU A 10 30.91 -43.18 0.55
C GLU A 10 30.83 -41.64 0.66
N ALA A 11 29.66 -41.08 0.97
CA ALA A 11 29.50 -39.64 1.18
C ALA A 11 30.23 -39.16 2.45
N MET A 12 30.14 -39.91 3.55
CA MET A 12 30.87 -39.61 4.80
C MET A 12 32.39 -39.67 4.64
N HIS A 13 32.91 -40.53 3.77
CA HIS A 13 34.35 -40.67 3.57
C HIS A 13 34.99 -39.53 2.75
N ARG A 14 34.19 -38.76 2.00
CA ARG A 14 34.65 -37.59 1.22
C ARG A 14 34.52 -36.25 1.94
N ILE A 15 33.84 -36.19 3.08
CA ILE A 15 33.69 -34.94 3.84
C ILE A 15 34.97 -34.71 4.65
N SER A 16 35.79 -33.76 4.21
CA SER A 16 37.01 -33.41 4.96
C SER A 16 36.65 -32.68 6.26
N LEU A 17 37.43 -32.87 7.33
CA LEU A 17 37.29 -32.07 8.56
C LEU A 17 37.33 -30.55 8.26
N GLY A 18 38.01 -30.14 7.18
CA GLY A 18 38.03 -28.76 6.71
C GLY A 18 36.69 -28.26 6.17
N GLN A 19 35.91 -29.11 5.50
CA GLN A 19 34.56 -28.75 5.03
C GLN A 19 33.57 -28.59 6.18
N LEU A 20 33.64 -29.47 7.20
CA LEU A 20 32.86 -29.31 8.43
C LEU A 20 33.25 -28.04 9.19
N GLY A 21 34.54 -27.71 9.25
CA GLY A 21 35.04 -26.47 9.84
C GLY A 21 34.56 -25.21 9.10
N LEU A 22 34.56 -25.23 7.76
CA LEU A 22 34.04 -24.14 6.94
C LEU A 22 32.52 -23.96 7.09
N ALA A 23 31.74 -25.04 7.05
CA ALA A 23 30.30 -25.00 7.29
C ALA A 23 29.98 -24.41 8.67
N PHE A 24 30.71 -24.82 9.70
CA PHE A 24 30.58 -24.28 11.04
C PHE A 24 30.91 -22.77 11.09
N LEU A 25 31.99 -22.34 10.43
CA LEU A 25 32.36 -20.93 10.30
C LEU A 25 31.29 -20.09 9.59
N PHE A 26 30.67 -20.60 8.52
CA PHE A 26 29.60 -19.90 7.83
C PHE A 26 28.35 -19.75 8.68
N ILE A 27 27.95 -20.79 9.42
CA ILE A 27 26.80 -20.74 10.33
C ILE A 27 27.07 -19.76 11.48
N LEU A 28 28.26 -19.83 12.08
CA LEU A 28 28.66 -18.98 13.20
C LEU A 28 28.80 -17.52 12.75
N GLY A 29 29.42 -17.29 11.59
CA GLY A 29 29.47 -15.98 10.93
C GLY A 29 28.08 -15.43 10.60
N GLY A 30 27.18 -16.27 10.08
CA GLY A 30 25.79 -15.89 9.82
C GLY A 30 25.02 -15.47 11.07
N LEU A 31 25.21 -16.18 12.19
CA LEU A 31 24.63 -15.81 13.48
C LEU A 31 25.17 -14.49 14.00
N VAL A 32 26.48 -14.25 13.85
CA VAL A 32 27.12 -12.98 14.22
C VAL A 32 26.60 -11.85 13.34
N ILE A 33 26.59 -12.01 12.02
CA ILE A 33 26.06 -11.02 11.06
C ILE A 33 24.60 -10.72 11.37
N ARG A 34 23.76 -11.75 11.62
CA ARG A 34 22.37 -11.54 12.04
C ARG A 34 22.30 -10.68 13.29
N LYS A 35 23.07 -11.01 14.33
CA LYS A 35 23.05 -10.28 15.61
C LYS A 35 23.53 -8.84 15.42
N VAL A 36 24.58 -8.62 14.63
CA VAL A 36 25.14 -7.30 14.31
C VAL A 36 24.16 -6.49 13.48
N THR A 37 23.58 -7.03 12.41
CA THR A 37 22.60 -6.32 11.57
C THR A 37 21.36 -5.92 12.36
N LEU A 38 20.82 -6.82 13.20
CA LEU A 38 19.67 -6.49 14.04
C LEU A 38 20.02 -5.44 15.11
N TYR A 39 21.22 -5.54 15.69
CA TYR A 39 21.70 -4.56 16.66
C TYR A 39 21.93 -3.18 16.02
N LEU A 40 22.59 -3.11 14.88
CA LEU A 40 22.86 -1.87 14.14
C LEU A 40 21.57 -1.26 13.59
N PHE A 41 20.68 -2.06 13.01
CA PHE A 41 19.38 -1.59 12.51
C PHE A 41 18.52 -1.05 13.66
N GLY A 42 18.40 -1.80 14.75
CA GLY A 42 17.69 -1.35 15.94
C GLY A 42 18.30 -0.08 16.54
N ARG A 43 19.64 0.04 16.55
CA ARG A 43 20.34 1.25 17.01
C ARG A 43 20.14 2.43 16.06
N TYR A 44 20.18 2.22 14.75
CA TYR A 44 19.99 3.28 13.75
C TYR A 44 18.56 3.79 13.76
N VAL A 45 17.57 2.90 13.73
CA VAL A 45 16.15 3.26 13.80
C VAL A 45 15.85 3.97 15.12
N ARG A 46 16.32 3.46 16.27
CA ARG A 46 16.15 4.14 17.57
C ARG A 46 16.91 5.46 17.68
N SER A 47 18.05 5.60 16.99
CA SER A 47 18.81 6.85 16.97
C SER A 47 18.14 7.91 16.09
N ALA A 48 17.55 7.51 14.97
CA ALA A 48 16.70 8.37 14.14
C ALA A 48 15.39 8.73 14.86
N ALA A 49 14.89 7.82 15.71
CA ALA A 49 13.67 7.96 16.50
C ALA A 49 13.79 8.88 17.73
N LYS A 50 14.98 9.37 18.12
CA LYS A 50 15.10 10.33 19.24
C LYS A 50 14.35 11.67 19.03
N ARG A 51 13.71 11.87 17.87
CA ARG A 51 12.82 13.00 17.55
C ARG A 51 11.32 12.60 17.38
N SER A 52 10.95 11.32 17.55
CA SER A 52 9.61 10.76 17.30
C SER A 52 9.11 10.01 18.54
N GLU A 53 8.00 10.44 19.14
CA GLU A 53 7.33 9.75 20.26
C GLU A 53 6.39 8.59 19.80
N THR A 54 6.69 7.90 18.70
CA THR A 54 5.66 7.05 18.03
C THR A 54 5.98 5.55 17.99
N ASP A 55 5.00 4.70 18.29
CA ASP A 55 5.01 3.21 18.24
C ASP A 55 5.46 2.59 16.89
N VAL A 56 5.56 3.42 15.85
CA VAL A 56 5.95 3.04 14.48
C VAL A 56 7.38 2.53 14.43
N ASP A 57 8.27 3.08 15.26
CA ASP A 57 9.69 2.74 15.23
C ASP A 57 9.94 1.29 15.69
N ASP A 58 9.26 0.86 16.75
CA ASP A 58 9.32 -0.53 17.20
C ASP A 58 8.65 -1.47 16.19
N LEU A 59 7.54 -1.06 15.57
CA LEU A 59 6.89 -1.79 14.47
C LEU A 59 7.81 -1.98 13.26
N LEU A 60 8.57 -0.96 12.85
CA LEU A 60 9.53 -1.03 11.74
C LEU A 60 10.70 -1.96 12.05
N VAL A 61 11.27 -1.85 13.26
CA VAL A 61 12.35 -2.74 13.71
C VAL A 61 11.88 -4.19 13.71
N ASP A 62 10.66 -4.46 14.19
CA ASP A 62 10.10 -5.80 14.20
C ASP A 62 9.68 -6.30 12.82
N ALA A 63 9.25 -5.40 11.94
CA ALA A 63 8.82 -5.72 10.59
C ALA A 63 9.98 -6.09 9.68
N VAL A 64 11.11 -5.38 9.80
CA VAL A 64 12.31 -5.64 8.98
C VAL A 64 13.25 -6.63 9.66
N GLY A 65 13.40 -6.56 10.98
CA GLY A 65 14.39 -7.36 11.70
C GLY A 65 14.13 -8.86 11.63
N LYS A 66 12.89 -9.31 11.87
CA LYS A 66 12.56 -10.75 11.83
C LYS A 66 12.80 -11.38 10.44
N PRO A 67 12.32 -10.81 9.32
CA PRO A 67 12.63 -11.29 7.96
C PRO A 67 14.09 -11.13 7.57
N ALA A 68 14.73 -10.00 7.85
CA ALA A 68 16.15 -9.82 7.53
C ALA A 68 17.03 -10.85 8.27
N GLY A 69 16.72 -11.10 9.54
CA GLY A 69 17.41 -12.14 10.33
C GLY A 69 17.19 -13.55 9.79
N ALA A 70 15.98 -13.87 9.34
CA ALA A 70 15.70 -15.15 8.68
C ALA A 70 16.45 -15.28 7.35
N ALA A 71 16.48 -14.22 6.53
CA ALA A 71 17.20 -14.20 5.26
C ALA A 71 18.71 -14.37 5.45
N ILE A 72 19.31 -13.69 6.43
CA ILE A 72 20.74 -13.84 6.75
C ILE A 72 21.07 -15.28 7.14
N LEU A 73 20.21 -15.94 7.94
CA LEU A 73 20.41 -17.35 8.29
C LEU A 73 20.27 -18.27 7.09
N LEU A 74 19.31 -18.01 6.20
CA LEU A 74 19.13 -18.78 4.98
C LEU A 74 20.35 -18.65 4.06
N VAL A 75 20.90 -17.45 3.92
CA VAL A 75 22.13 -17.22 3.13
C VAL A 75 23.34 -17.90 3.78
N ALA A 76 23.48 -17.83 5.10
CA ALA A 76 24.55 -18.52 5.82
C ALA A 76 24.45 -20.05 5.66
N LEU A 77 23.23 -20.58 5.72
CA LEU A 77 22.96 -21.99 5.47
C LEU A 77 23.26 -22.38 4.01
N TYR A 78 22.98 -21.51 3.04
CA TYR A 78 23.32 -21.73 1.63
C TYR A 78 24.83 -21.90 1.43
N PHE A 79 25.64 -20.98 1.96
CA PHE A 79 27.09 -21.09 1.88
C PHE A 79 27.63 -22.30 2.64
N ALA A 80 27.03 -22.66 3.78
CA ALA A 80 27.39 -23.88 4.50
C ALA A 80 27.10 -25.14 3.68
N VAL A 81 25.95 -25.24 3.02
CA VAL A 81 25.59 -26.38 2.16
C VAL A 81 26.51 -26.45 0.92
N GLN A 82 26.83 -25.30 0.31
CA GLN A 82 27.78 -25.20 -0.80
C GLN A 82 29.21 -25.60 -0.44
N SER A 83 29.62 -25.50 0.84
CA SER A 83 30.95 -25.92 1.29
C SER A 83 31.16 -27.43 1.22
N PHE A 84 30.07 -28.20 1.17
CA PHE A 84 30.11 -29.62 0.85
C PHE A 84 30.12 -29.79 -0.67
N SER A 85 31.09 -30.52 -1.21
CA SER A 85 31.14 -30.89 -2.62
C SER A 85 30.04 -31.90 -2.94
N LEU A 86 28.81 -31.40 -3.07
CA LEU A 86 27.62 -32.16 -3.42
C LEU A 86 27.67 -32.58 -4.89
N ALA A 87 27.10 -33.75 -5.21
CA ALA A 87 26.90 -34.16 -6.60
C ALA A 87 26.02 -33.14 -7.36
N ASP A 88 26.24 -32.97 -8.67
CA ASP A 88 25.62 -31.91 -9.49
C ASP A 88 24.09 -31.83 -9.36
N ARG A 89 23.40 -32.97 -9.23
CA ARG A 89 21.95 -33.02 -8.99
C ARG A 89 21.59 -32.42 -7.62
N ALA A 90 22.29 -32.79 -6.56
CA ALA A 90 22.02 -32.27 -5.21
C ALA A 90 22.32 -30.76 -5.11
N ALA A 91 23.34 -30.26 -5.82
CA ALA A 91 23.62 -28.84 -5.92
C ALA A 91 22.47 -28.07 -6.59
N MET A 92 21.92 -28.57 -7.70
CA MET A 92 20.78 -27.96 -8.39
C MET A 92 19.52 -27.89 -7.51
N TRP A 93 19.15 -28.99 -6.86
CA TRP A 93 18.00 -29.01 -5.94
C TRP A 93 18.19 -28.08 -4.73
N SER A 94 19.42 -27.97 -4.21
CA SER A 94 19.73 -27.04 -3.13
C SER A 94 19.50 -25.59 -3.58
N GLN A 95 20.00 -25.20 -4.75
CA GLN A 95 19.88 -23.83 -5.25
C GLN A 95 18.42 -23.43 -5.47
N THR A 96 17.61 -24.31 -6.04
CA THR A 96 16.16 -24.10 -6.21
C THR A 96 15.43 -23.99 -4.86
N ALA A 97 15.78 -24.82 -3.88
CA ALA A 97 15.17 -24.73 -2.55
C ALA A 97 15.52 -23.40 -1.86
N PHE A 98 16.76 -22.94 -1.97
CA PHE A 98 17.18 -21.65 -1.41
C PHE A 98 16.55 -20.45 -2.10
N SER A 99 16.42 -20.46 -3.43
CA SER A 99 15.76 -19.37 -4.15
C SER A 99 14.28 -19.24 -3.74
N ILE A 100 13.58 -20.37 -3.60
CA ILE A 100 12.20 -20.41 -3.08
C ILE A 100 12.14 -19.85 -1.66
N LEU A 101 13.01 -20.28 -0.75
CA LEU A 101 13.04 -19.82 0.64
C LEU A 101 13.31 -18.30 0.74
N ILE A 102 14.20 -17.77 -0.09
CA ILE A 102 14.45 -16.32 -0.17
C ILE A 102 13.21 -15.58 -0.69
N SER A 103 12.57 -16.07 -1.75
CA SER A 103 11.34 -15.45 -2.27
C SER A 103 10.20 -15.45 -1.26
N VAL A 104 10.03 -16.53 -0.48
CA VAL A 104 9.08 -16.56 0.64
C VAL A 104 9.46 -15.53 1.70
N GLY A 105 10.75 -15.40 2.02
CA GLY A 105 11.26 -14.39 2.96
C GLY A 105 10.98 -12.95 2.49
N VAL A 106 11.17 -12.67 1.20
CA VAL A 106 10.89 -11.37 0.59
C VAL A 106 9.39 -11.08 0.58
N ALA A 107 8.55 -12.04 0.21
CA ALA A 107 7.09 -11.89 0.25
C ALA A 107 6.61 -11.64 1.69
N TRP A 108 7.17 -12.36 2.67
CA TRP A 108 6.87 -12.15 4.09
C TRP A 108 7.28 -10.75 4.58
N LEU A 109 8.47 -10.28 4.19
CA LEU A 109 8.93 -8.91 4.47
C LEU A 109 7.96 -7.88 3.89
N MET A 110 7.58 -8.01 2.62
CA MET A 110 6.68 -7.07 1.95
C MET A 110 5.30 -7.03 2.62
N LEU A 111 4.73 -8.19 2.99
CA LEU A 111 3.46 -8.24 3.73
C LEU A 111 3.56 -7.55 5.09
N ARG A 112 4.70 -7.68 5.79
CA ARG A 112 4.93 -6.94 7.05
C ARG A 112 5.05 -5.45 6.82
N LEU A 113 5.75 -5.00 5.77
CA LEU A 113 5.85 -3.58 5.44
C LEU A 113 4.47 -2.96 5.14
N VAL A 114 3.57 -3.70 4.47
CA VAL A 114 2.19 -3.26 4.26
C VAL A 114 1.46 -3.07 5.60
N ASN A 115 1.67 -3.95 6.59
CA ASN A 115 1.08 -3.78 7.92
C ASN A 115 1.63 -2.55 8.66
N VAL A 116 2.92 -2.26 8.52
CA VAL A 116 3.53 -1.05 9.12
C VAL A 116 2.97 0.21 8.46
N LEU A 117 2.91 0.24 7.13
CA LEU A 117 2.30 1.35 6.39
C LEU A 117 0.84 1.58 6.83
N THR A 118 0.10 0.50 7.08
CA THR A 118 -1.27 0.59 7.59
C THR A 118 -1.33 1.24 8.97
N HIS A 119 -0.44 0.89 9.90
CA HIS A 119 -0.39 1.50 11.24
C HIS A 119 -0.01 2.98 11.17
N LEU A 120 0.95 3.31 10.31
CA LEU A 120 1.33 4.70 10.00
C LEU A 120 0.12 5.51 9.52
N LEU A 121 -0.62 4.98 8.55
CA LEU A 121 -1.81 5.63 8.00
C LEU A 121 -2.91 5.79 9.07
N HIS A 122 -3.14 4.80 9.93
CA HIS A 122 -4.10 4.93 11.04
C HIS A 122 -3.67 5.98 12.07
N GLY A 123 -2.38 6.08 12.39
CA GLY A 123 -1.86 7.09 13.32
C GLY A 123 -1.97 8.53 12.80
N TRP A 124 -1.91 8.73 11.49
CA TRP A 124 -2.16 10.03 10.85
C TRP A 124 -3.66 10.32 10.72
N ALA A 125 -4.44 9.29 10.41
CA ALA A 125 -5.89 9.37 10.32
C ALA A 125 -6.54 9.83 11.63
N GLN A 126 -6.13 9.29 12.78
CA GLN A 126 -6.69 9.68 14.08
C GLN A 126 -6.48 11.16 14.44
N LYS A 127 -5.55 11.86 13.77
CA LYS A 127 -5.31 13.29 13.97
C LYS A 127 -6.15 14.18 13.06
N THR A 128 -6.95 13.58 12.17
CA THR A 128 -7.76 14.29 11.17
C THR A 128 -9.20 13.80 11.28
N ASP A 129 -10.19 14.69 11.46
CA ASP A 129 -11.63 14.35 11.60
C ASP A 129 -12.28 13.83 10.28
N THR A 130 -11.50 13.25 9.38
CA THR A 130 -11.96 12.92 8.04
C THR A 130 -12.46 11.49 7.98
N ALA A 131 -13.77 11.32 7.74
CA ALA A 131 -14.39 10.01 7.46
C ALA A 131 -13.85 9.29 6.20
N LEU A 132 -12.88 9.89 5.50
CA LEU A 132 -12.08 9.26 4.47
C LEU A 132 -11.27 8.09 5.03
N ASP A 133 -10.77 8.25 6.25
CA ASP A 133 -9.67 7.43 6.73
C ASP A 133 -10.13 6.03 7.20
N ASP A 134 -11.28 5.95 7.85
CA ASP A 134 -11.83 4.70 8.40
C ASP A 134 -12.19 3.66 7.32
N GLN A 135 -12.47 4.10 6.11
CA GLN A 135 -12.85 3.21 5.01
C GLN A 135 -11.72 3.01 3.99
N LEU A 136 -10.89 4.03 3.76
CA LEU A 136 -9.81 3.94 2.78
C LEU A 136 -8.65 3.10 3.26
N VAL A 137 -8.23 3.29 4.50
CA VAL A 137 -7.03 2.61 5.01
C VAL A 137 -7.21 1.08 4.99
N PRO A 138 -8.36 0.51 5.42
CA PRO A 138 -8.60 -0.93 5.28
C PRO A 138 -8.66 -1.40 3.82
N LEU A 139 -9.24 -0.61 2.91
CA LEU A 139 -9.35 -0.94 1.50
C LEU A 139 -7.98 -1.01 0.83
N VAL A 140 -7.15 0.01 1.03
CA VAL A 140 -5.77 0.09 0.50
C VAL A 140 -4.92 -1.04 1.07
N ASN A 141 -5.03 -1.33 2.37
CA ASN A 141 -4.30 -2.43 3.00
C ASN A 141 -4.65 -3.79 2.37
N ARG A 142 -5.95 -4.08 2.18
CA ARG A 142 -6.40 -5.32 1.54
C ARG A 142 -5.90 -5.42 0.10
N ALA A 143 -6.02 -4.34 -0.68
CA ALA A 143 -5.54 -4.30 -2.06
C ALA A 143 -4.01 -4.52 -2.14
N ALA A 144 -3.23 -3.84 -1.30
CA ALA A 144 -1.78 -4.00 -1.25
C ALA A 144 -1.36 -5.43 -0.88
N LYS A 145 -2.04 -6.06 0.09
CA LYS A 145 -1.78 -7.47 0.45
C LYS A 145 -2.07 -8.43 -0.69
N ILE A 146 -3.15 -8.22 -1.44
CA ILE A 146 -3.48 -9.03 -2.62
C ILE A 146 -2.37 -8.90 -3.67
N VAL A 147 -1.95 -7.67 -3.99
CA VAL A 147 -0.88 -7.41 -4.97
C VAL A 147 0.44 -8.05 -4.53
N VAL A 148 0.86 -7.84 -3.28
CA VAL A 148 2.08 -8.46 -2.74
C VAL A 148 1.99 -9.98 -2.75
N GLY A 149 0.83 -10.55 -2.42
CA GLY A 149 0.59 -11.99 -2.48
C GLY A 149 0.71 -12.55 -3.89
N LEU A 150 0.11 -11.88 -4.89
CA LEU A 150 0.21 -12.26 -6.30
C LEU A 150 1.68 -12.20 -6.78
N LEU A 151 2.38 -11.10 -6.53
CA LEU A 151 3.79 -10.96 -6.91
C LEU A 151 4.68 -11.99 -6.21
N GLY A 152 4.47 -12.24 -4.92
CA GLY A 152 5.19 -13.26 -4.16
C GLY A 152 4.96 -14.68 -4.72
N GLY A 153 3.71 -15.00 -5.07
CA GLY A 153 3.36 -16.26 -5.73
C GLY A 153 4.06 -16.43 -7.09
N LEU A 154 4.09 -15.37 -7.90
CA LEU A 154 4.80 -15.39 -9.18
C LEU A 154 6.31 -15.60 -9.00
N MET A 155 6.95 -14.93 -8.04
CA MET A 155 8.37 -15.12 -7.76
C MET A 155 8.69 -16.56 -7.38
N ILE A 156 7.84 -17.20 -6.55
CA ILE A 156 8.01 -18.60 -6.17
C ILE A 156 7.89 -19.51 -7.40
N LEU A 157 6.89 -19.28 -8.25
CA LEU A 157 6.65 -20.08 -9.45
C LEU A 157 7.79 -19.94 -10.47
N GLN A 158 8.34 -18.74 -10.62
CA GLN A 158 9.51 -18.48 -11.46
C GLN A 158 10.74 -19.22 -10.95
N ASN A 159 10.97 -19.24 -9.64
CA ASN A 159 12.08 -19.97 -9.04
C ASN A 159 11.95 -21.48 -9.17
N MET A 160 10.72 -22.00 -9.26
CA MET A 160 10.46 -23.41 -9.58
C MET A 160 10.72 -23.75 -11.06
N GLY A 161 11.09 -22.77 -11.88
CA GLY A 161 11.39 -22.96 -13.31
C GLY A 161 10.19 -22.84 -14.24
N TYR A 162 9.01 -22.43 -13.73
CA TYR A 162 7.85 -22.16 -14.58
C TYR A 162 7.97 -20.80 -15.27
N SER A 163 7.56 -20.74 -16.53
CA SER A 163 7.41 -19.47 -17.24
C SER A 163 6.23 -18.69 -16.66
N ILE A 164 6.52 -17.54 -16.05
CA ILE A 164 5.49 -16.63 -15.51
C ILE A 164 5.02 -15.59 -16.52
N SER A 165 5.59 -15.53 -17.72
CA SER A 165 5.26 -14.51 -18.73
C SER A 165 3.78 -14.52 -19.10
N GLY A 166 3.19 -15.72 -19.25
CA GLY A 166 1.75 -15.86 -19.52
C GLY A 166 0.87 -15.41 -18.35
N LEU A 167 1.30 -15.67 -17.11
CA LEU A 167 0.58 -15.22 -15.91
C LEU A 167 0.66 -13.69 -15.75
N ILE A 168 1.84 -13.10 -15.98
CA ILE A 168 2.01 -11.64 -15.99
C ILE A 168 1.13 -11.01 -17.07
N ALA A 169 1.11 -11.57 -18.29
CA ALA A 169 0.25 -11.09 -19.36
C ALA A 169 -1.24 -11.15 -18.96
N GLY A 170 -1.68 -12.28 -18.38
CA GLY A 170 -3.04 -12.44 -17.87
C GLY A 170 -3.39 -11.46 -16.75
N LEU A 171 -2.49 -11.24 -15.79
CA LEU A 171 -2.66 -10.24 -14.74
C LEU A 171 -2.65 -8.80 -15.28
N GLY A 172 -1.91 -8.53 -16.36
CA GLY A 172 -1.94 -7.24 -17.04
C GLY A 172 -3.33 -6.95 -17.65
N VAL A 173 -3.89 -7.91 -18.39
CA VAL A 173 -5.24 -7.79 -18.97
C VAL A 173 -6.31 -7.76 -17.88
N GLY A 174 -6.21 -8.62 -16.87
CA GLY A 174 -7.12 -8.62 -15.72
C GLY A 174 -7.04 -7.33 -14.90
N GLY A 175 -5.83 -6.80 -14.71
CA GLY A 175 -5.58 -5.52 -14.06
C GLY A 175 -6.18 -4.34 -14.83
N LEU A 176 -6.09 -4.36 -16.17
CA LEU A 176 -6.76 -3.38 -17.02
C LEU A 176 -8.28 -3.44 -16.86
N ALA A 177 -8.87 -4.64 -16.83
CA ALA A 177 -10.31 -4.80 -16.62
C ALA A 177 -10.76 -4.25 -15.26
N VAL A 178 -10.00 -4.53 -14.19
CA VAL A 178 -10.25 -3.98 -12.85
C VAL A 178 -10.10 -2.46 -12.83
N ALA A 179 -9.07 -1.92 -13.50
CA ALA A 179 -8.85 -0.47 -13.59
C ALA A 179 -9.99 0.25 -14.32
N LEU A 180 -10.47 -0.31 -15.43
CA LEU A 180 -11.63 0.21 -16.17
C LEU A 180 -12.90 0.16 -15.32
N ALA A 181 -13.13 -0.93 -14.58
CA ALA A 181 -14.26 -1.03 -13.67
C ALA A 181 -14.18 -0.02 -12.51
N ALA A 182 -12.98 0.25 -12.01
CA ALA A 182 -12.74 1.20 -10.92
C ALA A 182 -12.68 2.67 -11.37
N GLN A 183 -12.55 2.95 -12.67
CA GLN A 183 -12.27 4.28 -13.24
C GLN A 183 -13.18 5.37 -12.68
N LYS A 184 -14.50 5.15 -12.66
CA LYS A 184 -15.47 6.15 -12.17
C LYS A 184 -15.30 6.42 -10.68
N THR A 185 -15.07 5.38 -9.88
CA THR A 185 -14.84 5.55 -8.45
C THR A 185 -13.58 6.36 -8.22
N LEU A 186 -12.47 6.01 -8.88
CA LEU A 186 -11.20 6.77 -8.79
C LEU A 186 -11.38 8.23 -9.20
N ALA A 187 -12.11 8.50 -10.28
CA ALA A 187 -12.41 9.86 -10.72
C ALA A 187 -13.16 10.68 -9.65
N ASP A 188 -14.15 10.07 -8.99
CA ASP A 188 -14.87 10.71 -7.88
C ASP A 188 -13.93 11.02 -6.69
N LEU A 189 -12.93 10.18 -6.43
CA LEU A 189 -11.96 10.41 -5.34
C LEU A 189 -11.05 11.59 -5.66
N PHE A 190 -10.49 11.61 -6.87
CA PHE A 190 -9.65 12.70 -7.33
C PHE A 190 -10.42 14.02 -7.38
N GLY A 191 -11.70 13.98 -7.79
CA GLY A 191 -12.59 15.14 -7.70
C GLY A 191 -12.73 15.66 -6.27
N SER A 192 -12.85 14.79 -5.27
CA SER A 192 -12.88 15.20 -3.86
C SER A 192 -11.60 15.90 -3.41
N VAL A 193 -10.45 15.37 -3.81
CA VAL A 193 -9.14 15.95 -3.47
C VAL A 193 -8.97 17.32 -4.13
N MET A 194 -9.37 17.49 -5.40
CA MET A 194 -9.37 18.78 -6.07
C MET A 194 -10.29 19.78 -5.37
N LEU A 195 -11.54 19.39 -5.07
CA LEU A 195 -12.49 20.27 -4.36
C LEU A 195 -11.97 20.72 -2.98
N LEU A 196 -11.26 19.86 -2.26
CA LEU A 196 -10.65 20.18 -0.96
C LEU A 196 -9.40 21.07 -1.06
N THR A 197 -8.64 20.90 -2.14
CA THR A 197 -7.37 21.62 -2.37
C THR A 197 -7.61 22.99 -2.96
N ASP A 198 -8.40 23.06 -4.03
CA ASP A 198 -8.68 24.29 -4.77
C ASP A 198 -9.78 25.13 -4.08
N ARG A 199 -10.61 24.50 -3.24
CA ARG A 199 -11.68 25.12 -2.44
C ARG A 199 -12.54 26.12 -3.22
N PRO A 200 -13.13 25.74 -4.38
CA PRO A 200 -14.06 26.62 -5.10
C PRO A 200 -15.29 27.00 -4.26
N PHE A 201 -15.61 26.18 -3.27
CA PHE A 201 -16.62 26.42 -2.25
C PHE A 201 -16.27 25.65 -0.97
N LEU A 202 -16.87 26.07 0.14
CA LEU A 202 -16.75 25.42 1.44
C LEU A 202 -18.07 24.78 1.86
N THR A 203 -17.99 23.93 2.89
CA THR A 203 -19.21 23.42 3.54
C THR A 203 -19.95 24.60 4.18
N GLY A 204 -21.24 24.72 3.90
CA GLY A 204 -22.09 25.85 4.27
C GLY A 204 -22.25 26.91 3.17
N ASP A 205 -21.49 26.85 2.09
CA ASP A 205 -21.65 27.82 0.99
C ASP A 205 -22.91 27.52 0.18
N TRP A 206 -23.62 28.59 -0.19
CA TRP A 206 -24.65 28.54 -1.22
C TRP A 206 -23.99 28.59 -2.60
N ILE A 207 -24.14 27.50 -3.33
CA ILE A 207 -23.61 27.35 -4.68
C ILE A 207 -24.74 27.17 -5.70
N LYS A 208 -24.47 27.61 -6.93
CA LYS A 208 -25.30 27.38 -8.10
C LYS A 208 -24.44 26.86 -9.24
N SER A 209 -24.89 25.81 -9.90
CA SER A 209 -24.26 25.29 -11.11
C SER A 209 -25.29 25.27 -12.25
N PRO A 210 -25.15 26.15 -13.25
CA PRO A 210 -26.05 26.19 -14.40
C PRO A 210 -26.04 24.89 -15.20
N ASP A 211 -24.85 24.28 -15.37
CA ASP A 211 -24.65 23.07 -16.17
C ASP A 211 -25.40 21.87 -15.59
N ALA A 212 -25.47 21.79 -14.26
CA ALA A 212 -26.13 20.71 -13.55
C ALA A 212 -27.60 21.01 -13.22
N GLY A 213 -28.05 22.26 -13.37
CA GLY A 213 -29.35 22.72 -12.86
C GLY A 213 -29.48 22.60 -11.34
N ILE A 214 -28.36 22.75 -10.61
CA ILE A 214 -28.31 22.55 -9.15
C ILE A 214 -28.13 23.90 -8.46
N GLU A 215 -28.95 24.14 -7.43
CA GLU A 215 -28.87 25.33 -6.60
C GLU A 215 -29.22 24.99 -5.14
N GLY A 216 -28.31 25.33 -4.22
CA GLY A 216 -28.50 25.01 -2.80
C GLY A 216 -27.26 25.20 -1.95
N VAL A 217 -27.36 24.83 -0.67
CA VAL A 217 -26.29 24.96 0.33
C VAL A 217 -25.55 23.65 0.48
N VAL A 218 -24.21 23.68 0.46
CA VAL A 218 -23.37 22.50 0.65
C VAL A 218 -23.43 22.03 2.10
N GLU A 219 -23.97 20.84 2.35
CA GLU A 219 -23.99 20.25 3.71
C GLU A 219 -22.70 19.52 4.04
N ARG A 220 -22.13 18.80 3.07
CA ARG A 220 -20.91 18.02 3.28
C ARG A 220 -20.26 17.64 1.95
N ILE A 221 -18.95 17.78 1.87
CA ILE A 221 -18.12 17.18 0.82
C ILE A 221 -17.68 15.79 1.32
N GLY A 222 -18.23 14.73 0.72
CA GLY A 222 -17.84 13.35 0.99
C GLY A 222 -16.71 12.87 0.08
N PHE A 223 -16.35 11.59 0.19
CA PHE A 223 -15.28 10.97 -0.63
C PHE A 223 -15.63 10.71 -2.09
N ARG A 224 -16.91 10.52 -2.37
CA ARG A 224 -17.41 10.18 -3.69
C ARG A 224 -18.40 11.21 -4.20
N SER A 225 -19.16 11.79 -3.29
CA SER A 225 -20.18 12.76 -3.62
C SER A 225 -20.26 13.88 -2.59
N THR A 226 -20.70 15.03 -3.08
CA THR A 226 -21.01 16.21 -2.28
C THR A 226 -22.52 16.27 -2.10
N ARG A 227 -22.95 16.51 -0.86
CA ARG A 227 -24.35 16.63 -0.49
C ARG A 227 -24.75 18.09 -0.45
N ILE A 228 -25.78 18.44 -1.21
CA ILE A 228 -26.27 19.82 -1.37
C ILE A 228 -27.75 19.84 -1.00
N ARG A 229 -28.12 20.69 -0.03
CA ARG A 229 -29.50 20.92 0.38
C ARG A 229 -30.11 22.01 -0.48
N THR A 230 -31.16 21.70 -1.24
CA THR A 230 -31.90 22.70 -2.02
C THR A 230 -32.77 23.57 -1.12
N PHE A 231 -33.26 24.69 -1.65
CA PHE A 231 -34.21 25.56 -0.95
C PHE A 231 -35.56 24.90 -0.67
N GLU A 232 -35.92 23.87 -1.45
CA GLU A 232 -37.07 22.99 -1.19
C GLU A 232 -36.81 21.96 -0.08
N LYS A 233 -35.65 22.03 0.58
CA LYS A 233 -35.16 21.11 1.60
C LYS A 233 -34.88 19.68 1.12
N THR A 234 -34.73 19.44 -0.17
CA THR A 234 -34.30 18.15 -0.72
C THR A 234 -32.77 18.00 -0.62
N LEU A 235 -32.28 16.81 -0.32
CA LEU A 235 -30.84 16.52 -0.29
C LEU A 235 -30.38 15.88 -1.59
N ILE A 236 -29.64 16.62 -2.41
CA ILE A 236 -29.07 16.13 -3.66
C ILE A 236 -27.65 15.63 -3.39
N SER A 237 -27.30 14.48 -3.96
CA SER A 237 -25.95 13.92 -3.90
C SER A 237 -25.33 13.95 -5.29
N VAL A 238 -24.29 14.77 -5.47
CA VAL A 238 -23.61 14.95 -6.76
C VAL A 238 -22.26 14.25 -6.74
N PRO A 239 -21.92 13.40 -7.73
CA PRO A 239 -20.59 12.82 -7.84
C PRO A 239 -19.52 13.90 -7.92
N ASN A 240 -18.44 13.74 -7.16
CA ASN A 240 -17.41 14.77 -7.03
C ASN A 240 -16.65 14.98 -8.32
N SER A 241 -16.47 13.94 -9.15
CA SER A 241 -15.82 14.12 -10.46
C SER A 241 -16.61 15.09 -11.33
N ARG A 242 -17.94 14.94 -11.38
CA ARG A 242 -18.80 15.85 -12.16
C ARG A 242 -18.82 17.25 -11.59
N LEU A 243 -18.89 17.36 -10.26
CA LEU A 243 -18.96 18.67 -9.61
C LEU A 243 -17.65 19.47 -9.79
N ALA A 244 -16.51 18.79 -9.87
CA ALA A 244 -15.23 19.40 -10.21
C ALA A 244 -15.15 19.87 -11.67
N ASP A 245 -15.88 19.23 -12.58
CA ASP A 245 -15.91 19.58 -14.01
C ASP A 245 -16.89 20.73 -14.32
N PHE A 246 -17.91 20.95 -13.48
CA PHE A 246 -18.94 21.96 -13.72
C PHE A 246 -18.51 23.38 -13.35
N ILE A 247 -19.12 24.37 -14.01
CA ILE A 247 -18.99 25.77 -13.60
C ILE A 247 -19.77 25.96 -12.28
N ILE A 248 -19.10 26.51 -11.28
CA ILE A 248 -19.66 26.80 -9.95
C ILE A 248 -19.73 28.32 -9.73
N ASP A 249 -20.95 28.84 -9.58
CA ASP A 249 -21.22 30.18 -9.09
C ASP A 249 -21.39 30.12 -7.56
N ASN A 250 -20.37 30.56 -6.83
CA ASN A 250 -20.40 30.61 -5.37
C ASN A 250 -21.07 31.92 -4.90
N ILE A 251 -22.35 31.81 -4.58
CA ILE A 251 -23.19 32.95 -4.19
C ILE A 251 -22.85 33.43 -2.76
N ALA A 252 -22.29 32.56 -1.93
CA ALA A 252 -21.86 32.90 -0.57
C ALA A 252 -20.66 33.87 -0.56
N GLN A 253 -19.78 33.80 -1.56
CA GLN A 253 -18.59 34.65 -1.67
C GLN A 253 -18.87 36.05 -2.26
N ARG A 254 -20.12 36.40 -2.58
CA ARG A 254 -20.47 37.71 -3.14
C ARG A 254 -20.33 38.80 -2.06
N PRO A 255 -19.48 39.83 -2.24
CA PRO A 255 -19.33 40.91 -1.26
C PRO A 255 -20.57 41.81 -1.18
N MET A 256 -21.32 41.90 -2.28
CA MET A 256 -22.55 42.67 -2.39
C MET A 256 -23.53 41.98 -3.35
N ARG A 257 -24.83 42.15 -3.11
CA ARG A 257 -25.90 41.61 -3.97
C ARG A 257 -26.68 42.75 -4.60
N ARG A 258 -26.74 42.77 -5.93
CA ARG A 258 -27.59 43.72 -6.66
C ARG A 258 -29.04 43.26 -6.57
N VAL A 259 -29.91 44.12 -6.06
CA VAL A 259 -31.36 43.90 -5.98
C VAL A 259 -32.04 44.85 -6.94
N TRP A 260 -32.86 44.32 -7.84
CA TRP A 260 -33.72 45.11 -8.71
C TRP A 260 -35.13 45.09 -8.13
N ILE A 261 -35.72 46.27 -7.93
CA ILE A 261 -37.10 46.41 -7.48
C ILE A 261 -37.84 47.20 -8.55
N THR A 262 -38.83 46.58 -9.16
CA THR A 262 -39.76 47.24 -10.07
C THR A 262 -40.99 47.64 -9.27
N VAL A 263 -41.18 48.94 -9.06
CA VAL A 263 -42.36 49.48 -8.37
C VAL A 263 -43.35 49.97 -9.42
N GLY A 264 -44.51 49.33 -9.52
CA GLY A 264 -45.61 49.81 -10.34
C GLY A 264 -46.38 50.90 -9.60
N ILE A 265 -46.50 52.08 -10.19
CA ILE A 265 -47.31 53.20 -9.67
C ILE A 265 -48.56 53.40 -10.51
N THR A 266 -49.68 53.78 -9.88
CA THR A 266 -50.92 54.13 -10.59
C THR A 266 -50.76 55.50 -11.25
N TYR A 267 -51.30 55.69 -12.45
CA TYR A 267 -51.17 56.95 -13.22
C TYR A 267 -51.67 58.20 -12.48
N GLY A 268 -52.57 58.06 -11.49
CA GLY A 268 -53.04 59.17 -10.64
C GLY A 268 -52.15 59.49 -9.44
N THR A 269 -51.01 58.80 -9.28
CA THR A 269 -50.09 59.05 -8.16
C THR A 269 -49.39 60.38 -8.39
N THR A 270 -49.63 61.34 -7.50
CA THR A 270 -48.96 62.64 -7.53
C THR A 270 -47.51 62.50 -7.07
N ALA A 271 -46.65 63.35 -7.64
CA ALA A 271 -45.20 63.34 -7.45
C ALA A 271 -44.77 63.64 -6.01
#